data_AF-A0A2E7SIB0-F1
#
_entry.id   AF-A0A2E7SIB0-F1
#
_cell.length_a   1.000
_cell.length_b   1.000
_cell.length_c   1.000
_cell.angle_alpha   90.00
_cell.angle_beta   90.00
_cell.angle_gamma   90.00
#
_symmetry.space_group_name_H-M   'P 1'
#
loop_
_entity.id
_entity.type
_entity.pdbx_description
1 polymer ?
#
loop_
_entity_poly.entity_id
_entity_poly.type
_entity_poly.pdbx_seq_one_letter_code
_entity_poly.pdbx_strand_id
1 'polypeptide(L)'
;MSESTMKDWYTPIEVHTLKRWLIATIIVNLVLLIIDLLRTDDMNFIYGLTGCILLIALNRLFPEAEQRWRKDASLVLSGAIMALGVLRLASIEITLFNLWMQAWLIVPGAISLWWLSSRPVSAWATQKLSTHAIEYGLKRNHGLNQKYR
;
A
#
# COMPACT_ATOMS: atom_id res chain seq x y z
N MET A 1 19.19 6.30 26.64
CA MET A 1 18.04 5.65 25.96
C MET A 1 18.46 4.25 25.58
N SER A 2 17.71 3.22 25.96
CA SER A 2 18.06 1.81 25.66
C SER A 2 17.96 1.54 24.16
N GLU A 3 18.78 0.63 23.62
CA GLU A 3 18.72 0.17 22.23
C GLU A 3 17.34 -0.40 21.86
N SER A 4 16.67 -1.08 22.80
CA SER A 4 15.28 -1.54 22.62
C SER A 4 14.32 -0.38 22.41
N THR A 5 14.43 0.67 23.24
CA THR A 5 13.61 1.88 23.11
C THR A 5 13.85 2.61 21.79
N MET A 6 15.06 2.60 21.22
CA MET A 6 15.29 3.19 19.90
C MET A 6 14.63 2.39 18.76
N LYS A 7 14.59 1.06 18.87
CA LYS A 7 13.96 0.17 17.89
C LYS A 7 12.44 0.38 17.85
N ASP A 8 11.81 0.53 19.01
CA ASP A 8 10.36 0.74 19.13
C ASP A 8 9.89 2.05 18.49
N TRP A 9 10.73 3.09 18.51
CA TRP A 9 10.40 4.40 17.99
C TRP A 9 10.69 4.57 16.49
N TYR A 10 11.45 3.65 15.88
CA TYR A 10 11.76 3.73 14.46
C TYR A 10 10.68 3.05 13.62
N THR A 11 9.97 3.85 12.82
CA THR A 11 9.10 3.37 11.74
C THR A 11 9.55 4.01 10.42
N PRO A 12 9.76 3.24 9.34
CA PRO A 12 10.09 3.81 8.04
C PRO A 12 8.99 4.76 7.54
N ILE A 13 9.37 5.89 6.96
CA ILE A 13 8.41 6.89 6.46
C ILE A 13 7.48 6.32 5.36
N GLU A 14 7.98 5.35 4.60
CA GLU A 14 7.24 4.61 3.57
C GLU A 14 5.97 3.96 4.15
N VAL A 15 6.06 3.39 5.35
CA VAL A 15 4.94 2.71 6.04
C VAL A 15 3.86 3.74 6.43
N HIS A 16 4.26 4.88 7.00
CA HIS A 16 3.32 5.93 7.38
C HIS A 16 2.60 6.55 6.18
N THR A 17 3.34 6.83 5.12
CA THR A 17 2.78 7.44 3.91
C THR A 17 1.81 6.49 3.21
N LEU A 18 2.17 5.20 3.05
CA LEU A 18 1.28 4.19 2.48
C LEU A 18 -0.01 4.05 3.27
N LYS A 19 0.08 3.96 4.60
CA LYS A 19 -1.12 3.78 5.43
C LYS A 19 -2.13 4.91 5.24
N ARG A 20 -1.67 6.16 5.16
CA ARG A 20 -2.54 7.31 4.89
C ARG A 20 -3.09 7.26 3.46
N TRP A 21 -2.26 6.93 2.49
CA TRP A 21 -2.64 6.94 1.09
C TRP A 21 -3.58 5.78 0.72
N LEU A 22 -3.48 4.63 1.39
CA LEU A 22 -4.42 3.51 1.26
C LEU A 22 -5.83 3.89 1.70
N ILE A 23 -5.98 4.71 2.75
CA ILE A 23 -7.30 5.20 3.18
C ILE A 23 -7.93 6.05 2.07
N ALA A 24 -7.18 6.99 1.49
CA ALA A 24 -7.66 7.79 0.37
C ALA A 24 -8.03 6.89 -0.83
N THR A 25 -7.20 5.88 -1.13
CA THR A 25 -7.45 4.92 -2.20
C THR A 25 -8.75 4.13 -1.99
N ILE A 26 -9.02 3.67 -0.76
CA ILE A 26 -10.26 2.96 -0.42
C ILE A 26 -11.46 3.86 -0.68
N ILE A 27 -11.43 5.11 -0.21
CA ILE A 27 -12.54 6.06 -0.40
C ILE A 27 -12.81 6.28 -1.89
N VAL A 28 -11.78 6.53 -2.69
CA VAL A 28 -11.94 6.75 -4.12
C VAL A 28 -12.51 5.51 -4.81
N ASN A 29 -12.00 4.30 -4.52
CA ASN A 29 -12.51 3.09 -5.15
C ASN A 29 -13.95 2.76 -4.74
N LEU A 30 -14.37 3.10 -3.51
CA LEU A 30 -15.77 2.99 -3.09
C LEU A 30 -16.68 3.93 -3.89
N VAL A 31 -16.24 5.15 -4.19
CA VAL A 31 -16.97 6.08 -5.06
C VAL A 31 -17.03 5.58 -6.50
N LEU A 32 -15.91 5.07 -7.02
CA LEU A 32 -15.85 4.50 -8.38
C LEU A 32 -16.75 3.27 -8.53
N LEU A 33 -16.93 2.49 -7.45
CA LEU A 33 -17.84 1.34 -7.45
C LEU A 33 -19.30 1.73 -7.76
N ILE A 34 -19.71 2.95 -7.38
CA ILE A 34 -21.03 3.49 -7.74
C ILE A 34 -21.14 3.69 -9.26
N ILE A 35 -20.05 4.10 -9.92
CA ILE A 35 -20.01 4.26 -11.38
C ILE A 35 -20.16 2.90 -12.07
N ASP A 36 -19.50 1.86 -11.55
CA ASP A 36 -19.66 0.49 -12.06
C ASP A 36 -21.10 -0.01 -11.90
N LEU A 37 -21.72 0.28 -10.75
CA LEU A 37 -23.13 -0.04 -10.50
C LEU A 37 -24.06 0.63 -11.52
N LEU A 38 -23.82 1.91 -11.83
CA LEU A 38 -24.60 2.66 -12.83
C LEU A 38 -24.40 2.12 -14.25
N ARG A 39 -23.23 1.54 -14.55
CA ARG A 39 -22.92 0.94 -15.86
C ARG A 39 -23.56 -0.42 -16.09
N THR A 40 -24.19 -0.99 -15.05
CA THR A 40 -24.85 -2.31 -15.13
C THR A 40 -23.93 -3.42 -15.63
N ASP A 41 -22.62 -3.27 -15.39
CA ASP A 41 -21.59 -4.25 -15.73
C ASP A 41 -21.26 -5.08 -14.49
N ASP A 42 -21.96 -6.21 -14.36
CA ASP A 42 -21.91 -7.06 -13.16
C ASP A 42 -20.51 -7.60 -12.88
N MET A 43 -19.75 -7.97 -13.92
CA MET A 43 -18.41 -8.54 -13.76
C MET A 43 -17.42 -7.49 -13.28
N ASN A 44 -17.45 -6.31 -13.90
CA ASN A 44 -16.58 -5.22 -13.54
C ASN A 44 -16.92 -4.65 -12.14
N PHE A 45 -18.20 -4.66 -11.77
CA PHE A 45 -18.65 -4.36 -10.41
C PHE A 45 -18.09 -5.37 -9.40
N ILE A 46 -18.14 -6.69 -9.68
CA ILE A 46 -17.57 -7.73 -8.80
C ILE A 46 -16.05 -7.54 -8.64
N TYR A 47 -15.33 -7.22 -9.70
CA TYR A 47 -13.89 -6.91 -9.62
C TYR A 47 -13.62 -5.66 -8.78
N GLY A 48 -14.41 -4.60 -8.97
CA GLY A 48 -14.33 -3.39 -8.16
C GLY A 48 -14.57 -3.66 -6.68
N LEU A 49 -15.62 -4.41 -6.35
CA LEU A 49 -15.97 -4.78 -4.98
C LEU A 49 -14.87 -5.63 -4.33
N THR A 50 -14.35 -6.61 -5.07
CA THR A 50 -13.23 -7.45 -4.61
C THR A 50 -11.98 -6.60 -4.37
N GLY A 51 -11.69 -5.64 -5.25
CA GLY A 51 -10.59 -4.69 -5.09
C GLY A 51 -10.71 -3.86 -3.81
N CYS A 52 -11.91 -3.34 -3.52
CA CYS A 52 -12.20 -2.63 -2.27
C CYS A 52 -11.96 -3.51 -1.03
N ILE A 53 -12.44 -4.76 -1.04
CA ILE A 53 -12.22 -5.72 0.05
C ILE A 53 -10.73 -5.98 0.27
N LEU A 54 -9.97 -6.20 -0.81
CA LEU A 54 -8.53 -6.42 -0.73
C LEU A 54 -7.78 -5.18 -0.22
N LEU A 55 -8.16 -3.97 -0.63
CA LEU A 55 -7.58 -2.72 -0.11
C LEU A 55 -7.85 -2.56 1.39
N ILE A 56 -9.06 -2.87 1.85
CA ILE A 56 -9.40 -2.86 3.28
C ILE A 56 -8.59 -3.92 4.04
N ALA A 57 -8.45 -5.12 3.47
CA ALA A 57 -7.63 -6.18 4.05
C ALA A 57 -6.15 -5.77 4.15
N LEU A 58 -5.59 -5.16 3.10
CA LEU A 58 -4.23 -4.63 3.10
C LEU A 58 -4.04 -3.54 4.17
N ASN A 59 -5.00 -2.63 4.30
CA ASN A 59 -4.93 -1.58 5.31
C ASN A 59 -5.02 -2.12 6.75
N ARG A 60 -5.74 -3.24 6.97
CA ARG A 60 -5.83 -3.91 8.28
C ARG A 60 -4.60 -4.75 8.59
N LEU A 61 -4.09 -5.49 7.62
CA LEU A 61 -2.91 -6.34 7.75
C LEU A 61 -1.59 -5.59 7.56
N PHE A 62 -1.66 -4.26 7.42
CA PHE A 62 -0.50 -3.41 7.15
C PHE A 62 0.64 -3.72 8.13
N PRO A 63 1.90 -3.76 7.66
CA PRO A 63 2.97 -4.34 8.45
C PRO A 63 3.23 -3.55 9.73
N GLU A 64 3.44 -4.29 10.80
CA GLU A 64 3.88 -3.80 12.10
C GLU A 64 5.32 -4.23 12.36
N ALA A 65 6.00 -3.52 13.26
CA ALA A 65 7.34 -3.86 13.68
C ALA A 65 7.35 -5.33 14.16
N GLU A 66 8.44 -6.04 13.86
CA GLU A 66 8.68 -7.42 14.33
C GLU A 66 7.77 -8.51 13.75
N GLN A 67 6.73 -8.15 12.98
CA GLN A 67 5.76 -9.10 12.42
C GLN A 67 6.02 -9.36 10.93
N ARG A 68 7.08 -10.11 10.60
CA ARG A 68 7.47 -10.47 9.22
C ARG A 68 6.31 -11.03 8.39
N TRP A 69 5.49 -11.88 8.98
CA TRP A 69 4.37 -12.52 8.28
C TRP A 69 3.34 -11.51 7.75
N ARG A 70 3.12 -10.39 8.46
CA ARG A 70 2.22 -9.31 8.00
C ARG A 70 2.78 -8.56 6.83
N LYS A 71 4.10 -8.37 6.77
CA LYS A 71 4.76 -7.80 5.60
C LYS A 71 4.57 -8.72 4.39
N ASP A 72 4.82 -10.01 4.56
CA ASP A 72 4.71 -10.99 3.48
C ASP A 72 3.25 -11.12 3.00
N ALA A 73 2.27 -11.14 3.91
CA ALA A 73 0.85 -11.07 3.56
C ALA A 73 0.48 -9.75 2.84
N SER A 74 0.99 -8.61 3.30
CA SER A 74 0.76 -7.30 2.67
C SER A 74 1.36 -7.22 1.27
N LEU A 75 2.50 -7.88 1.02
CA LEU A 75 3.10 -7.98 -0.32
C LEU A 75 2.21 -8.81 -1.26
N VAL A 76 1.72 -9.96 -0.80
CA VAL A 76 0.79 -10.79 -1.57
C VAL A 76 -0.49 -10.01 -1.89
N LEU A 77 -1.07 -9.33 -0.90
CA LEU A 77 -2.27 -8.50 -1.10
C LEU A 77 -2.02 -7.35 -2.09
N SER A 78 -0.88 -6.66 -1.99
CA SER A 78 -0.51 -5.58 -2.92
C SER A 78 -0.40 -6.09 -4.36
N GLY A 79 0.21 -7.26 -4.54
CA GLY A 79 0.28 -7.94 -5.84
C GLY A 79 -1.09 -8.35 -6.36
N ALA A 80 -1.95 -8.90 -5.51
CA ALA A 80 -3.31 -9.28 -5.88
C ALA A 80 -4.17 -8.07 -6.29
N ILE A 81 -4.08 -6.95 -5.56
CA ILE A 81 -4.76 -5.69 -5.90
C ILE A 81 -4.32 -5.19 -7.27
N MET A 82 -3.01 -5.14 -7.51
CA MET A 82 -2.45 -4.70 -8.78
C MET A 82 -2.89 -5.61 -9.93
N ALA A 83 -2.79 -6.93 -9.76
CA ALA A 83 -3.21 -7.91 -10.76
C ALA A 83 -4.70 -7.81 -11.07
N LEU A 84 -5.55 -7.63 -10.04
CA LEU A 84 -6.98 -7.45 -10.21
C LEU A 84 -7.32 -6.17 -10.98
N GLY A 85 -6.62 -5.06 -10.71
CA GLY A 85 -6.79 -3.83 -11.48
C GLY A 85 -6.40 -3.98 -12.95
N VAL A 86 -5.32 -4.71 -13.24
CA VAL A 86 -4.91 -5.02 -14.63
C VAL A 86 -5.92 -5.93 -15.31
N LEU A 87 -6.40 -6.98 -14.63
CA LEU A 87 -7.45 -7.87 -15.14
C LEU A 87 -8.71 -7.07 -15.48
N ARG A 88 -9.16 -6.23 -14.55
CA ARG A 88 -10.33 -5.37 -14.70
C ARG A 88 -10.18 -4.42 -15.88
N LEU A 89 -9.00 -3.84 -16.09
CA LEU A 89 -8.69 -3.01 -17.25
C LEU A 89 -8.73 -3.80 -18.57
N ALA A 90 -8.26 -5.04 -18.58
CA ALA A 90 -8.27 -5.90 -19.76
C ALA A 90 -9.70 -6.37 -20.14
N SER A 91 -10.64 -6.36 -19.19
CA SER A 91 -12.04 -6.74 -19.41
C SER A 91 -12.94 -5.61 -19.91
N ILE A 92 -12.43 -4.39 -20.05
CA ILE A 92 -13.20 -3.21 -20.46
C ILE A 92 -12.59 -2.52 -21.67
N GLU A 93 -13.37 -1.69 -22.35
CA GLU A 93 -12.86 -0.88 -23.45
C GLU A 93 -11.80 0.12 -22.97
N ILE A 94 -10.69 0.22 -23.70
CA ILE A 94 -9.60 1.13 -23.37
C ILE A 94 -9.99 2.56 -23.75
N THR A 95 -10.53 3.29 -22.78
CA THR A 95 -10.79 4.72 -22.86
C THR A 95 -9.98 5.47 -21.81
N LEU A 96 -9.71 6.76 -22.02
CA LEU A 96 -8.97 7.57 -21.04
C LEU A 96 -9.65 7.56 -19.67
N PHE A 97 -10.98 7.60 -19.65
CA PHE A 97 -11.76 7.55 -18.42
C PHE A 97 -11.60 6.19 -17.70
N ASN A 98 -11.70 5.09 -18.43
CA ASN A 98 -11.51 3.76 -17.87
C ASN A 98 -10.08 3.56 -17.35
N LEU A 99 -9.07 4.02 -18.08
CA LEU A 99 -7.67 4.00 -17.62
C LEU A 99 -7.51 4.77 -16.31
N TRP A 100 -8.07 5.98 -16.23
CA TRP A 100 -8.01 6.79 -15.02
C TRP A 100 -8.70 6.11 -13.83
N MET A 101 -9.88 5.50 -14.04
CA MET A 101 -10.55 4.75 -12.98
C MET A 101 -9.72 3.56 -12.49
N GLN A 102 -9.16 2.77 -13.41
CA GLN A 102 -8.36 1.59 -13.02
C GLN A 102 -7.01 1.97 -12.40
N ALA A 103 -6.46 3.14 -12.74
CA ALA A 103 -5.24 3.64 -12.13
C ALA A 103 -5.36 3.78 -10.61
N TRP A 104 -6.55 4.11 -10.10
CA TRP A 104 -6.82 4.19 -8.65
C TRP A 104 -6.79 2.85 -7.94
N LEU A 105 -6.76 1.73 -8.64
CA LEU A 105 -6.53 0.40 -8.06
C LEU A 105 -5.11 -0.10 -8.34
N ILE A 106 -4.65 0.05 -9.59
CA ILE A 106 -3.34 -0.46 -10.06
C ILE A 106 -2.19 0.30 -9.39
N VAL A 107 -2.21 1.64 -9.45
CA VAL A 107 -1.08 2.46 -8.97
C VAL A 107 -0.88 2.29 -7.46
N PRO A 108 -1.93 2.28 -6.62
CA PRO A 108 -1.78 1.97 -5.21
C PRO A 108 -1.29 0.57 -4.88
N GLY A 109 -1.75 -0.45 -5.61
CA GLY A 109 -1.21 -1.80 -5.49
C GLY A 109 0.29 -1.83 -5.82
N ALA A 110 0.69 -1.22 -6.94
CA ALA A 110 2.08 -1.19 -7.41
C ALA A 110 3.02 -0.43 -6.46
N ILE A 111 2.62 0.76 -5.99
CA ILE A 111 3.41 1.56 -5.04
C ILE A 111 3.52 0.84 -3.70
N SER A 112 2.43 0.22 -3.22
CA SER A 112 2.47 -0.60 -2.00
C SER A 112 3.46 -1.75 -2.15
N LEU A 113 3.40 -2.50 -3.25
CA LEU A 113 4.33 -3.60 -3.53
C LEU A 113 5.79 -3.11 -3.55
N TRP A 114 6.07 -2.02 -4.28
CA TRP A 114 7.41 -1.45 -4.38
C TRP A 114 7.96 -1.06 -3.01
N TRP A 115 7.24 -0.22 -2.25
CA TRP A 115 7.73 0.29 -0.98
C TRP A 115 7.81 -0.80 0.10
N LEU A 116 6.88 -1.75 0.13
CA LEU A 116 6.96 -2.90 1.04
C LEU A 116 8.12 -3.85 0.70
N SER A 117 8.50 -3.94 -0.57
CA SER A 117 9.67 -4.72 -1.01
C SER A 117 11.02 -4.03 -0.71
N SER A 118 10.99 -2.75 -0.31
CA SER A 118 12.20 -1.97 -0.09
C SER A 118 13.06 -2.51 1.07
N ARG A 119 14.39 -2.31 0.95
CA ARG A 119 15.35 -2.75 1.97
C ARG A 119 15.06 -2.16 3.37
N PRO A 120 14.71 -0.87 3.53
CA PRO A 120 14.39 -0.30 4.85
C PRO A 120 13.20 -0.98 5.53
N VAL A 121 12.12 -1.24 4.78
CA VAL A 121 10.91 -1.89 5.31
C VAL A 121 11.18 -3.37 5.62
N SER A 122 11.95 -4.05 4.77
CA SER A 122 12.33 -5.45 5.00
C SER A 122 13.25 -5.62 6.21
N ALA A 123 14.22 -4.71 6.42
CA ALA A 123 15.11 -4.74 7.58
C ALA A 123 14.35 -4.43 8.88
N TRP A 124 13.43 -3.47 8.84
CA TRP A 124 12.53 -3.13 9.95
C TRP A 124 11.62 -4.31 10.34
N ALA A 125 11.01 -4.98 9.37
CA ALA A 125 10.13 -6.12 9.61
C ALA A 125 10.86 -7.38 10.10
N THR A 126 12.20 -7.45 10.01
CA THR A 126 13.00 -8.64 10.38
C THR A 126 13.94 -8.40 11.57
N GLN A 127 13.86 -7.25 12.24
CA GLN A 127 14.70 -6.87 13.40
C GLN A 127 16.22 -6.89 13.17
N LYS A 128 16.71 -6.97 11.93
CA LYS A 128 18.16 -6.97 11.63
C LYS A 128 18.79 -5.57 11.68
N LEU A 129 18.25 -4.66 12.50
CA LEU A 129 18.71 -3.28 12.58
C LEU A 129 19.66 -3.12 13.77
N SER A 130 20.91 -2.77 13.48
CA SER A 130 21.86 -2.25 14.47
C SER A 130 21.48 -0.83 14.87
N THR A 131 21.95 -0.37 16.04
CA THR A 131 21.79 1.02 16.52
C THR A 131 22.17 2.06 15.46
N HIS A 132 23.33 1.89 14.81
CA HIS A 132 23.79 2.79 13.75
C HIS A 132 22.85 2.80 12.52
N ALA A 133 22.23 1.67 12.18
CA ALA A 133 21.26 1.61 11.07
C ALA A 133 19.95 2.34 11.42
N ILE A 134 19.54 2.31 12.69
CA ILE A 134 18.38 3.03 13.20
C ILE A 134 18.62 4.53 13.18
N GLU A 135 19.77 5.00 13.67
CA GLU A 135 20.14 6.41 13.66
C GLU A 135 20.21 6.97 12.22
N TYR A 136 20.81 6.22 11.30
CA TYR A 136 20.83 6.58 9.88
C TYR A 136 19.41 6.66 9.30
N GLY A 137 18.55 5.67 9.60
CA GLY A 137 17.16 5.65 9.18
C GLY A 137 16.36 6.84 9.72
N LEU A 138 16.53 7.19 10.99
CA LEU A 138 15.91 8.35 11.63
C LEU A 138 16.37 9.67 11.00
N LYS A 139 17.68 9.83 10.76
CA LYS A 139 18.23 11.02 10.08
C LYS A 139 17.67 11.15 8.66
N ARG A 140 17.54 10.04 7.94
CA ARG A 140 16.92 10.00 6.60
C ARG A 140 15.45 10.39 6.65
N ASN A 141 14.67 9.82 7.58
CA ASN A 141 13.26 10.16 7.77
C ASN A 141 13.10 11.65 8.08
N HIS A 142 13.97 12.22 8.93
CA HIS A 142 13.94 13.63 9.27
C HIS A 142 14.22 14.53 8.05
N GLY A 143 15.25 14.21 7.26
CA GLY A 143 15.58 14.96 6.05
C GLY A 143 14.48 14.91 4.98
N LEU A 144 13.81 13.76 4.81
CA LEU A 144 12.66 13.64 3.93
C LEU A 144 11.48 14.47 4.45
N ASN A 145 11.18 14.41 5.75
CA ASN A 145 10.08 15.16 6.33
C ASN A 145 10.29 16.67 6.24
N GLN A 146 11.52 17.17 6.43
CA GLN A 146 11.84 18.60 6.25
C GLN A 146 11.72 19.07 4.79
N LYS A 147 12.05 18.22 3.82
CA LYS A 147 12.04 18.58 2.40
C LYS A 147 10.64 18.68 1.81
N TYR A 148 9.66 17.99 2.40
CA TYR A 148 8.27 17.89 1.92
C TYR A 148 7.23 18.50 2.87
N ARG A 149 7.68 19.33 3.83
CA ARG A 149 6.82 20.13 4.70
C ARG A 149 6.68 21.54 4.14
#